data_AF-A0A839PE08-F1
#
_entry.id   AF-A0A839PE08-F1
#
_cell.length_a   1.000
_cell.length_b   1.000
_cell.length_c   1.000
_cell.angle_alpha   90.00
_cell.angle_beta   90.00
_cell.angle_gamma   90.00
#
_symmetry.space_group_name_H-M   'P 1'
#
loop_
_entity.id
_entity.type
_entity.pdbx_description
1 polymer ?
#
loop_
_entity_poly.entity_id
_entity_poly.type
_entity_poly.pdbx_seq_one_letter_code
_entity_poly.pdbx_strand_id
1 'polypeptide(L)'
;MAAEARRQLVDFVVERAFDPVMKAKPDGRSESERRKLKDVQEATRAEIERFRDYDSARDVLVNFRRDLDSDPAKKIHAELKALDLPTINDIRDEFEEKAKKLGVEAD
;
A
#
# COMPACT_ATOMS: atom_id res chain seq x y z
N MET A 1 -9.15 8.85 -20.12
CA MET A 1 -7.93 8.00 -20.04
C MET A 1 -7.16 8.24 -18.74
N ALA A 2 -6.82 9.48 -18.37
CA ALA A 2 -6.06 9.76 -17.13
C ALA A 2 -6.75 9.30 -15.82
N ALA A 3 -8.06 9.53 -15.68
CA ALA A 3 -8.82 9.08 -14.49
C ALA A 3 -8.88 7.55 -14.36
N GLU A 4 -8.86 6.84 -15.48
CA GLU A 4 -8.88 5.37 -15.52
C GLU A 4 -7.53 4.80 -15.09
N ALA A 5 -6.42 5.36 -15.57
CA ALA A 5 -5.07 4.97 -15.15
C ALA A 5 -4.86 5.18 -13.64
N ARG A 6 -5.34 6.33 -13.10
CA ARG A 6 -5.28 6.61 -11.66
C ARG A 6 -6.00 5.53 -10.87
N ARG A 7 -7.27 5.30 -11.19
CA ARG A 7 -8.10 4.28 -10.51
C ARG A 7 -7.41 2.92 -10.55
N GLN A 8 -6.93 2.51 -11.72
CA GLN A 8 -6.25 1.24 -11.90
C GLN A 8 -4.96 1.09 -11.09
N LEU A 9 -4.20 2.16 -10.86
CA LEU A 9 -3.02 2.11 -10.01
C LEU A 9 -3.40 2.03 -8.53
N VAL A 10 -4.40 2.82 -8.10
CA VAL A 10 -4.93 2.76 -6.72
C VAL A 10 -5.48 1.38 -6.40
N ASP A 11 -6.34 0.84 -7.27
CA ASP A 11 -6.95 -0.49 -7.11
C ASP A 11 -5.86 -1.57 -6.99
N PHE A 12 -4.78 -1.47 -7.76
CA PHE A 12 -3.66 -2.41 -7.67
C PHE A 12 -2.97 -2.38 -6.30
N VAL A 13 -2.66 -1.19 -5.76
CA VAL A 13 -2.03 -1.07 -4.43
C VAL A 13 -2.97 -1.60 -3.35
N VAL A 14 -4.25 -1.24 -3.44
CA VAL A 14 -5.28 -1.70 -2.49
C VAL A 14 -5.36 -3.22 -2.50
N GLU A 15 -5.54 -3.84 -3.67
CA GLU A 15 -5.73 -5.29 -3.79
C GLU A 15 -4.50 -6.10 -3.36
N ARG A 16 -3.29 -5.62 -3.70
CA ARG A 16 -2.05 -6.39 -3.49
C ARG A 16 -1.39 -6.16 -2.14
N ALA A 17 -1.48 -4.96 -1.57
CA ALA A 17 -0.81 -4.63 -0.31
C ALA A 17 -1.80 -4.38 0.84
N PHE A 18 -2.89 -3.65 0.61
CA PHE A 18 -3.75 -3.20 1.72
C PHE A 18 -4.86 -4.18 2.09
N ASP A 19 -5.51 -4.79 1.11
CA ASP A 19 -6.59 -5.77 1.31
C ASP A 19 -6.15 -6.99 2.16
N PRO A 20 -4.95 -7.57 1.94
CA PRO A 20 -4.46 -8.65 2.79
C PRO A 20 -4.33 -8.23 4.27
N VAL A 21 -3.89 -6.99 4.53
CA VAL A 21 -3.80 -6.44 5.89
C VAL A 21 -5.18 -6.25 6.50
N MET A 22 -6.12 -5.69 5.73
CA MET A 22 -7.49 -5.46 6.18
C MET A 22 -8.27 -6.75 6.42
N LYS A 23 -7.95 -7.83 5.71
CA LYS A 23 -8.60 -9.15 5.84
C LYS A 23 -7.94 -10.05 6.90
N ALA A 24 -6.75 -9.70 7.39
CA ALA A 24 -6.05 -10.47 8.39
C ALA A 24 -6.83 -10.54 9.71
N LYS A 25 -6.93 -11.74 10.28
CA LYS A 25 -7.72 -12.01 11.47
C LYS A 25 -6.86 -12.05 12.74
N PRO A 26 -7.41 -11.63 13.90
CA PRO A 26 -6.72 -11.71 15.19
C PRO A 26 -6.69 -13.12 15.80
N ASP A 27 -7.50 -14.05 15.27
CA ASP A 27 -7.61 -15.42 15.77
C ASP A 27 -6.27 -16.17 15.69
N GLY A 28 -5.93 -16.91 16.74
CA GLY A 28 -4.67 -17.65 16.84
C GLY A 28 -3.42 -16.78 17.12
N ARG A 29 -3.52 -15.45 17.05
CA ARG A 29 -2.43 -14.53 17.38
C ARG A 29 -2.31 -14.28 18.89
N SER A 30 -1.09 -14.02 19.36
CA SER A 30 -0.81 -13.55 20.72
C SER A 30 -1.42 -12.17 20.97
N GLU A 31 -1.56 -11.77 22.24
CA GLU A 31 -2.06 -10.42 22.56
C GLU A 31 -1.22 -9.31 21.93
N SER A 32 0.10 -9.50 21.89
CA SER A 32 1.03 -8.52 21.30
C SER A 32 0.82 -8.37 19.79
N GLU A 33 0.61 -9.48 19.08
CA GLU A 33 0.35 -9.49 17.64
C GLU A 33 -1.04 -8.95 17.31
N ARG A 34 -2.03 -9.17 18.18
CA ARG A 34 -3.38 -8.58 18.02
C ARG A 34 -3.34 -7.06 18.13
N ARG A 35 -2.54 -6.52 19.06
CA ARG A 35 -2.33 -5.07 19.19
C ARG A 35 -1.64 -4.52 17.93
N LYS A 36 -0.53 -5.12 17.52
CA LYS A 36 0.14 -4.75 16.26
C LYS A 36 -0.79 -4.81 15.06
N LEU A 37 -1.58 -5.89 14.93
CA LEU A 37 -2.53 -6.05 13.83
C LEU A 37 -3.55 -4.91 13.79
N LYS A 38 -4.09 -4.52 14.95
CA LYS A 38 -5.00 -3.37 15.03
C LYS A 38 -4.33 -2.08 14.57
N ASP A 39 -3.10 -1.83 15.04
CA ASP A 39 -2.36 -0.61 14.72
C ASP A 39 -2.06 -0.53 13.21
N VAL A 40 -1.59 -1.62 12.59
CA VAL A 40 -1.33 -1.63 11.14
C VAL A 40 -2.61 -1.56 10.31
N GLN A 41 -3.74 -2.12 10.78
CA GLN A 41 -5.04 -1.98 10.09
C GLN A 41 -5.58 -0.55 10.15
N GLU A 42 -5.35 0.16 11.26
CA GLU A 42 -5.69 1.57 11.38
C GLU A 42 -4.85 2.43 10.44
N ALA A 43 -3.53 2.24 10.43
CA ALA A 43 -2.63 2.91 9.50
C ALA A 43 -2.98 2.60 8.04
N THR A 44 -3.26 1.34 7.70
CA THR A 44 -3.63 0.91 6.35
C THR A 44 -4.92 1.59 5.87
N ARG A 45 -5.91 1.80 6.75
CA ARG A 45 -7.13 2.53 6.39
C ARG A 45 -6.84 3.97 5.97
N ALA A 46 -5.98 4.67 6.72
CA ALA A 46 -5.57 6.03 6.37
C ALA A 46 -4.80 6.07 5.04
N GLU A 47 -3.95 5.07 4.77
CA GLU A 47 -3.24 4.95 3.50
C GLU A 47 -4.19 4.69 2.31
N ILE A 48 -5.22 3.83 2.48
CA ILE A 48 -6.24 3.61 1.44
C ILE A 48 -6.94 4.92 1.08
N GLU A 49 -7.35 5.71 2.09
CA GLU A 49 -8.00 7.01 1.89
C GLU A 49 -7.05 7.97 1.15
N ARG A 50 -5.80 8.07 1.60
CA ARG A 50 -4.77 8.93 0.98
C ARG A 50 -4.52 8.58 -0.49
N PHE A 51 -4.43 7.29 -0.83
CA PHE A 51 -4.24 6.86 -2.21
C PHE A 51 -5.45 7.17 -3.10
N ARG A 52 -6.67 7.09 -2.55
CA ARG A 52 -7.91 7.42 -3.27
C ARG A 52 -8.08 8.91 -3.53
N ASP A 53 -7.50 9.74 -2.66
CA ASP A 53 -7.60 11.20 -2.73
C ASP A 53 -6.57 11.84 -3.66
N TYR A 54 -5.61 11.09 -4.22
CA TYR A 54 -4.67 11.64 -5.20
C TYR A 54 -5.38 12.09 -6.49
N ASP A 55 -4.99 13.24 -7.02
CA ASP A 55 -5.66 13.86 -8.17
C ASP A 55 -5.39 13.12 -9.48
N SER A 56 -4.17 12.61 -9.67
CA SER A 56 -3.73 12.02 -10.93
C SER A 56 -2.97 10.70 -10.77
N ALA A 57 -2.85 9.94 -11.87
CA ALA A 57 -2.06 8.72 -11.92
C ALA A 57 -0.56 8.97 -11.64
N ARG A 58 -0.05 10.14 -12.05
CA ARG A 58 1.32 10.58 -11.77
C ARG A 58 1.51 10.80 -10.27
N ASP A 59 0.56 11.42 -9.59
CA ASP A 59 0.62 11.63 -8.15
C ASP A 59 0.64 10.30 -7.40
N VAL A 60 -0.16 9.32 -7.84
CA VAL A 60 -0.14 7.96 -7.28
C VAL A 60 1.25 7.33 -7.45
N LEU A 61 1.87 7.40 -8.64
CA LEU A 61 3.20 6.84 -8.89
C LEU A 61 4.30 7.52 -8.07
N VAL A 62 4.31 8.86 -8.04
CA VAL A 62 5.32 9.66 -7.33
C VAL A 62 5.23 9.41 -5.83
N ASN A 63 4.02 9.44 -5.25
CA ASN A 63 3.86 9.22 -3.82
C ASN A 63 4.13 7.77 -3.44
N PHE A 64 3.70 6.79 -4.24
CA PHE A 64 4.06 5.39 -4.03
C PHE A 64 5.58 5.22 -3.92
N ARG A 65 6.35 5.77 -4.87
CA ARG A 65 7.82 5.71 -4.83
C ARG A 65 8.41 6.38 -3.59
N ARG A 66 7.85 7.53 -3.20
CA ARG A 66 8.27 8.24 -1.97
C ARG A 66 8.02 7.39 -0.72
N ASP A 67 6.94 6.64 -0.69
CA ASP A 67 6.57 5.81 0.46
C ASP A 67 7.49 4.61 0.66
N LEU A 68 8.03 4.03 -0.43
CA LEU A 68 8.93 2.87 -0.38
C LEU A 68 10.10 3.09 0.60
N ASP A 69 10.65 4.30 0.62
CA ASP A 69 11.84 4.66 1.39
C ASP A 69 11.56 5.54 2.62
N SER A 70 10.30 5.93 2.86
CA SER A 70 9.96 6.86 3.93
C SER A 70 10.16 6.26 5.33
N ASP A 71 10.76 7.03 6.25
CA ASP A 71 10.96 6.58 7.63
C ASP A 71 9.66 6.19 8.36
N PRO A 72 8.52 6.90 8.17
CA PRO A 72 7.23 6.44 8.68
C PRO A 72 6.82 5.07 8.14
N ALA A 73 7.03 4.81 6.84
CA ALA A 73 6.70 3.52 6.24
C ALA A 73 7.61 2.39 6.74
N LYS A 74 8.89 2.65 7.03
CA LYS A 74 9.82 1.63 7.56
C LYS A 74 9.31 0.98 8.85
N LYS A 75 8.73 1.77 9.77
CA LYS A 75 8.16 1.23 11.01
C LYS A 75 6.98 0.31 10.72
N ILE A 76 6.02 0.78 9.92
CA ILE A 76 4.84 -0.02 9.55
C ILE A 76 5.23 -1.27 8.78
N HIS A 77 6.20 -1.19 7.87
CA HIS A 77 6.74 -2.35 7.14
C HIS A 77 7.35 -3.41 8.07
N ALA A 78 8.07 -2.99 9.11
CA ALA A 78 8.62 -3.93 10.08
C ALA A 78 7.50 -4.64 10.86
N GLU A 79 6.44 -3.92 11.23
CA GLU A 79 5.27 -4.51 11.90
C GLU A 79 4.50 -5.46 10.98
N LEU A 80 4.26 -5.09 9.72
CA LEU A 80 3.63 -5.95 8.72
C LEU A 80 4.43 -7.25 8.50
N LYS A 81 5.75 -7.15 8.34
CA LYS A 81 6.63 -8.33 8.21
C LYS A 81 6.61 -9.22 9.44
N ALA A 82 6.58 -8.65 10.63
CA ALA A 82 6.45 -9.42 11.88
C ALA A 82 5.10 -10.12 12.03
N LEU A 83 4.11 -9.77 11.21
CA LEU A 83 2.77 -10.35 11.18
C LEU A 83 2.53 -11.24 9.94
N ASP A 84 3.57 -11.50 9.15
CA ASP A 84 3.55 -12.19 7.86
C ASP A 84 2.56 -11.56 6.86
N LEU A 85 2.51 -10.22 6.83
CA LEU A 85 1.66 -9.43 5.94
C LEU A 85 2.48 -8.70 4.87
N PRO A 86 1.91 -8.50 3.66
CA PRO A 86 2.60 -7.81 2.59
C PRO A 86 2.78 -6.32 2.88
N THR A 87 3.81 -5.76 2.27
CA THR A 87 4.16 -4.33 2.29
C THR A 87 4.10 -3.77 0.87
N ILE A 88 4.06 -2.44 0.73
CA ILE A 88 4.14 -1.81 -0.60
C ILE A 88 5.48 -2.09 -1.31
N ASN A 89 6.54 -2.38 -0.54
CA ASN A 89 7.84 -2.78 -1.10
C ASN A 89 7.76 -4.12 -1.84
N ASP A 90 6.91 -5.04 -1.39
CA ASP A 90 6.78 -6.37 -1.99
C ASP A 90 6.11 -6.33 -3.37
N ILE A 91 5.41 -5.23 -3.69
CA ILE A 91 4.66 -5.05 -4.94
C ILE A 91 5.31 -4.01 -5.87
N ARG A 92 6.51 -3.52 -5.54
CA ARG A 92 7.18 -2.42 -6.24
C ARG A 92 7.30 -2.68 -7.73
N ASP A 93 7.93 -3.79 -8.11
CA ASP A 93 8.26 -4.07 -9.50
C ASP A 93 6.99 -4.24 -10.34
N GLU A 94 5.99 -4.94 -9.80
CA GLU A 94 4.69 -5.14 -10.47
C GLU A 94 3.92 -3.81 -10.62
N PHE A 95 3.95 -2.96 -9.60
CA PHE A 95 3.32 -1.63 -9.65
C PHE A 95 4.00 -0.74 -10.70
N GLU A 96 5.33 -0.68 -10.72
CA GLU A 96 6.09 0.10 -11.70
C GLU A 96 5.86 -0.40 -13.13
N GLU A 97 5.82 -1.73 -13.34
CA GLU A 97 5.48 -2.31 -14.64
C GLU A 97 4.05 -1.93 -15.07
N LYS A 98 3.09 -1.95 -14.14
CA LYS A 98 1.71 -1.56 -14.41
C LYS A 98 1.60 -0.07 -14.78
N ALA A 99 2.30 0.80 -14.08
CA ALA A 99 2.36 2.23 -14.41
C ALA A 99 2.90 2.44 -15.84
N LYS A 100 3.99 1.75 -16.20
CA LYS A 100 4.55 1.79 -17.56
C LYS A 100 3.56 1.32 -18.62
N LYS A 101 2.85 0.21 -18.39
CA LYS A 101 1.82 -0.30 -19.32
C LYS A 101 0.65 0.68 -19.52
N LEU A 102 0.36 1.50 -18.51
CA LEU A 102 -0.66 2.53 -18.57
C LEU A 102 -0.16 3.86 -19.15
N GLY A 103 1.12 3.96 -19.53
CA GLY A 103 1.74 5.18 -20.04
C GLY A 103 1.94 6.25 -18.97
N VAL A 104 2.08 5.85 -17.70
CA VAL A 104 2.31 6.75 -16.57
C VAL A 104 3.80 6.75 -16.24
N GLU A 105 4.44 7.89 -16.41
CA GLU A 105 5.86 8.10 -16.11
C GLU A 105 6.00 9.15 -15.00
N ALA A 106 7.01 9.00 -14.15
CA ALA A 106 7.46 10.07 -13.28
C ALA A 106 8.73 10.61 -13.91
N ASP A 107 8.69 11.88 -14.30
CA ASP A 107 9.81 12.60 -14.93
C ASP A 107 11.11 12.50 -14.11
#